data_AF-Q8L6A1-F1
#
_entry.id   AF-Q8L6A1-F1
#
_cell.length_a   1.000
_cell.length_b   1.000
_cell.length_c   1.000
_cell.angle_alpha   90.00
_cell.angle_beta   90.00
_cell.angle_gamma   90.00
#
_symmetry.space_group_name_H-M   'P 1'
#
loop_
_entity.id
_entity.type
_entity.pdbx_description
1 polymer ?
#
loop_
_entity_poly.entity_id
_entity_poly.type
_entity_poly.pdbx_seq_one_letter_code
_entity_poly.pdbx_strand_id
1 'polypeptide(L)'
;AYDTAWVALVEDLTGNGGPQFPSSLEWIANNQLADGSWGDSKIFLAHDRILNTLGCVVALKSWNMHPQKVENGLLFIRENIQKLEDENAEHMPIGFEVAFPSLIEIARGLDIDLPNDSAILQEIYERRNLKLRRIPKDIMHKVPTTLLHSLEGMPNLDWQMLLDLKCSDGSFLFSPSSTAFALMQTKDSNCLGYLTRIVERFNGGVPNV
;
A
#
# COMPACT_ATOMS: atom_id res chain seq x y z
N ALA A 1 -6.65 5.87 -2.12
CA ALA A 1 -7.23 4.68 -1.45
C ALA A 1 -6.14 3.72 -0.99
N TYR A 2 -5.06 3.57 -1.77
CA TYR A 2 -3.86 2.82 -1.45
C TYR A 2 -3.32 3.07 -0.02
N ASP A 3 -3.05 4.33 0.35
CA ASP A 3 -2.55 4.64 1.70
C ASP A 3 -3.54 4.27 2.80
N THR A 4 -4.84 4.51 2.60
CA THR A 4 -5.89 4.06 3.52
C THR A 4 -5.88 2.54 3.70
N ALA A 5 -5.62 1.78 2.64
CA ALA A 5 -5.51 0.33 2.72
C ALA A 5 -4.32 -0.12 3.58
N TRP A 6 -3.16 0.52 3.46
CA TRP A 6 -2.01 0.24 4.31
C TRP A 6 -2.27 0.57 5.78
N VAL A 7 -2.94 1.69 6.06
CA VAL A 7 -3.37 2.04 7.42
C VAL A 7 -4.36 1.02 7.97
N ALA A 8 -5.30 0.56 7.15
CA ALA A 8 -6.29 -0.45 7.52
C ALA A 8 -5.68 -1.83 7.83
N LEU A 9 -4.47 -2.14 7.36
CA LEU A 9 -3.77 -3.39 7.66
C LEU A 9 -3.11 -3.42 9.05
N VAL A 10 -2.96 -2.27 9.70
CA VAL A 10 -2.29 -2.20 11.01
C VAL A 10 -3.13 -2.95 12.05
N GLU A 11 -2.55 -3.99 12.64
CA GLU A 11 -3.14 -4.72 13.77
C GLU A 11 -3.07 -3.87 15.05
N ASP A 12 -4.11 -3.97 15.87
CA ASP A 12 -4.20 -3.35 17.17
C ASP A 12 -3.01 -3.73 18.05
N LEU A 13 -2.26 -2.73 18.49
CA LEU A 13 -1.06 -2.92 19.29
C LEU A 13 -1.35 -3.44 20.70
N THR A 14 -2.60 -3.36 21.16
CA THR A 14 -3.00 -3.89 22.47
C THR A 14 -3.25 -5.40 22.47
N GLY A 15 -3.22 -6.04 21.29
CA GLY A 15 -3.25 -7.50 21.15
C GLY A 15 -4.64 -8.11 21.07
N ASN A 16 -5.67 -7.33 20.75
CA ASN A 16 -7.03 -7.84 20.58
C ASN A 16 -7.25 -8.59 19.24
N GLY A 17 -6.22 -8.66 18.38
CA GLY A 17 -6.29 -9.34 17.08
C GLY A 17 -7.23 -8.68 16.07
N GLY A 18 -7.57 -7.40 16.28
CA GLY A 18 -8.42 -6.59 15.39
C GLY A 18 -7.65 -5.45 14.75
N PRO A 19 -8.29 -4.66 13.86
CA PRO A 19 -7.65 -3.52 13.20
C PRO A 19 -7.43 -2.36 14.18
N GLN A 20 -6.25 -1.76 14.15
CA GLN A 20 -5.92 -0.55 14.90
C GLN A 20 -6.77 0.65 14.47
N PHE A 21 -7.16 0.70 13.19
CA PHE A 21 -7.96 1.77 12.58
C PHE A 21 -9.21 1.21 11.87
N PRO A 22 -10.25 0.77 12.62
CA PRO A 22 -11.47 0.22 12.02
C PRO A 22 -12.17 1.19 11.06
N SER A 23 -12.09 2.50 11.34
CA SER A 23 -12.67 3.55 10.48
C SER A 23 -12.04 3.58 9.08
N SER A 24 -10.80 3.14 8.90
CA SER A 24 -10.16 3.04 7.59
C SER A 24 -10.75 1.89 6.76
N LEU A 25 -11.13 0.77 7.38
CA LEU A 25 -11.85 -0.32 6.69
C LEU A 25 -13.24 0.12 6.26
N GLU A 26 -13.97 0.82 7.13
CA GLU A 26 -15.28 1.40 6.80
C GLU A 26 -15.15 2.44 5.68
N TRP A 27 -14.11 3.27 5.68
CA TRP A 27 -13.84 4.19 4.58
C TRP A 27 -13.63 3.44 3.28
N ILE A 28 -12.81 2.38 3.27
CA ILE A 28 -12.59 1.55 2.08
C ILE A 28 -13.93 0.96 1.59
N ALA A 29 -14.71 0.37 2.49
CA ALA A 29 -15.99 -0.22 2.14
C ALA A 29 -16.94 0.81 1.49
N ASN A 30 -17.02 2.01 2.04
CA ASN A 30 -17.96 3.03 1.58
C ASN A 30 -17.52 3.78 0.30
N ASN A 31 -16.28 3.58 -0.17
CA ASN A 31 -15.71 4.34 -1.30
C ASN A 31 -15.32 3.46 -2.51
N GLN A 32 -15.84 2.24 -2.62
CA GLN A 32 -15.71 1.45 -3.84
C GLN A 32 -16.49 2.10 -4.99
N LEU A 33 -15.88 2.21 -6.17
CA LEU A 33 -16.51 2.74 -7.38
C LEU A 33 -17.50 1.74 -7.99
N ALA A 34 -18.35 2.21 -8.89
CA ALA A 34 -19.40 1.39 -9.51
C ALA A 34 -18.87 0.23 -10.36
N ASP A 35 -17.64 0.35 -10.88
CA ASP A 35 -16.95 -0.71 -11.64
C ASP A 35 -16.22 -1.73 -10.73
N GLY A 36 -16.34 -1.60 -9.40
CA GLY A 36 -15.67 -2.46 -8.43
C GLY A 36 -14.26 -2.00 -8.05
N SER A 37 -13.71 -0.98 -8.71
CA SER A 37 -12.38 -0.45 -8.40
C SER A 37 -12.36 0.56 -7.25
N TRP A 38 -11.15 0.93 -6.82
CA TRP A 38 -10.89 2.12 -6.01
C TRP A 38 -9.89 3.02 -6.74
N GLY A 39 -9.99 4.33 -6.54
CA GLY A 39 -9.09 5.32 -7.16
C GLY A 39 -9.80 6.65 -7.42
N ASP A 40 -9.22 7.49 -8.26
CA ASP A 40 -9.85 8.75 -8.68
C ASP A 40 -11.11 8.47 -9.51
N SER A 41 -12.25 9.04 -9.14
CA SER A 41 -13.54 8.77 -9.80
C SER A 41 -13.71 9.49 -11.15
N LYS A 42 -12.86 10.47 -11.46
CA LYS A 42 -12.93 11.32 -12.66
C LYS A 42 -11.89 10.91 -13.70
N ILE A 43 -10.73 10.43 -13.27
CA ILE A 43 -9.62 10.06 -14.15
C ILE A 43 -9.36 8.55 -14.00
N PHE A 44 -9.31 7.85 -15.13
CA PHE A 44 -8.92 6.45 -15.18
C PHE A 44 -7.46 6.35 -15.62
N LEU A 45 -6.60 5.86 -14.72
CA LEU A 45 -5.25 5.41 -15.02
C LEU A 45 -5.13 3.96 -14.52
N ALA A 46 -4.76 3.01 -15.38
CA ALA A 46 -4.75 1.59 -15.05
C ALA A 46 -3.83 1.28 -13.86
N HIS A 47 -2.62 1.84 -13.82
CA HIS A 47 -1.68 1.73 -12.71
C HIS A 47 -2.30 2.22 -11.40
N ASP A 48 -2.94 3.39 -11.40
CA ASP A 48 -3.62 3.92 -10.21
C ASP A 48 -4.77 3.00 -9.78
N ARG A 49 -5.69 2.68 -10.70
CA ARG A 49 -6.88 1.90 -10.38
C ARG A 49 -6.54 0.50 -9.88
N ILE A 50 -5.59 -0.18 -10.52
CA ILE A 50 -5.19 -1.54 -10.13
C ILE A 50 -4.46 -1.51 -8.79
N LEU A 51 -3.55 -0.55 -8.57
CA LEU A 51 -2.82 -0.41 -7.30
C LEU A 51 -3.77 -0.15 -6.13
N ASN A 52 -4.66 0.84 -6.27
CA ASN A 52 -5.64 1.18 -5.24
C ASN A 52 -6.59 0.00 -4.98
N THR A 53 -7.10 -0.64 -6.03
CA THR A 53 -8.05 -1.76 -5.90
C THR A 53 -7.40 -2.95 -5.20
N LEU A 54 -6.18 -3.33 -5.58
CA LEU A 54 -5.47 -4.44 -4.95
C LEU A 54 -5.21 -4.17 -3.47
N GLY A 55 -4.76 -2.95 -3.13
CA GLY A 55 -4.57 -2.54 -1.74
C GLY A 55 -5.85 -2.69 -0.93
N CYS A 56 -6.96 -2.11 -1.41
CA CYS A 56 -8.25 -2.18 -0.72
C CYS A 56 -8.77 -3.62 -0.57
N VAL A 57 -8.63 -4.45 -1.60
CA VAL A 57 -9.00 -5.86 -1.56
C VAL A 57 -8.18 -6.62 -0.52
N VAL A 58 -6.85 -6.41 -0.48
CA VAL A 58 -5.95 -7.01 0.50
C VAL A 58 -6.35 -6.61 1.93
N ALA A 59 -6.61 -5.32 2.16
CA ALA A 59 -7.05 -4.83 3.47
C ALA A 59 -8.37 -5.48 3.92
N LEU A 60 -9.39 -5.47 3.07
CA LEU A 60 -10.69 -6.07 3.40
C LEU A 60 -10.59 -7.58 3.63
N LYS A 61 -9.82 -8.30 2.81
CA LYS A 61 -9.66 -9.75 2.94
C LYS A 61 -8.87 -10.12 4.21
N SER A 62 -7.86 -9.34 4.58
CA SER A 62 -7.06 -9.58 5.81
C SER A 62 -7.90 -9.63 7.08
N TRP A 63 -9.01 -8.87 7.10
CA TRP A 63 -9.94 -8.81 8.22
C TRP A 63 -11.24 -9.59 8.00
N ASN A 64 -11.35 -10.35 6.91
CA ASN A 64 -12.58 -11.06 6.51
C ASN A 64 -13.83 -10.15 6.46
N MET A 65 -13.66 -8.91 6.02
CA MET A 65 -14.74 -7.91 5.96
C MET A 65 -15.22 -7.67 4.52
N HIS A 66 -16.51 -7.38 4.38
CA HIS A 66 -17.17 -7.00 3.12
C HIS A 66 -16.84 -7.91 1.92
N PRO A 67 -17.14 -9.22 1.98
CA PRO A 67 -16.77 -10.19 0.95
C PRO A 67 -17.26 -9.84 -0.46
N GLN A 68 -18.44 -9.21 -0.59
CA GLN A 68 -18.94 -8.75 -1.90
C GLN A 68 -18.04 -7.67 -2.53
N LYS A 69 -17.48 -6.77 -1.71
CA LYS A 69 -16.59 -5.72 -2.21
C LYS A 69 -15.24 -6.29 -2.65
N VAL A 70 -14.75 -7.29 -1.90
CA VAL A 70 -13.59 -8.09 -2.27
C VAL A 70 -13.81 -8.77 -3.62
N GLU A 71 -14.94 -9.46 -3.80
CA GLU A 71 -15.28 -10.13 -5.06
C GLU A 71 -15.32 -9.15 -6.25
N ASN A 72 -16.01 -8.02 -6.10
CA ASN A 72 -16.10 -6.99 -7.14
C ASN A 72 -14.73 -6.40 -7.49
N GLY A 73 -13.87 -6.15 -6.49
CA GLY A 73 -12.51 -5.65 -6.72
C GLY A 73 -11.62 -6.66 -7.43
N LEU A 74 -11.74 -7.95 -7.06
CA LEU A 74 -11.03 -9.02 -7.75
C LEU A 74 -11.50 -9.21 -9.19
N LEU A 75 -12.81 -9.10 -9.45
CA LEU A 75 -13.35 -9.12 -10.80
C LEU A 75 -12.77 -7.96 -11.64
N PHE A 76 -12.79 -6.74 -11.09
CA PHE A 76 -12.19 -5.58 -11.75
C PHE A 76 -10.71 -5.81 -12.10
N ILE A 77 -9.91 -6.31 -11.16
CA ILE A 77 -8.48 -6.58 -11.41
C ILE A 77 -8.32 -7.60 -12.54
N ARG A 78 -9.06 -8.72 -12.51
CA ARG A 78 -8.98 -9.76 -13.56
C ARG A 78 -9.29 -9.21 -14.95
N GLU A 79 -10.29 -8.34 -15.06
CA GLU A 79 -10.72 -7.76 -16.33
C GLU A 79 -9.77 -6.66 -16.84
N ASN A 80 -9.01 -6.02 -15.96
CA ASN A 80 -8.25 -4.81 -16.29
C ASN A 80 -6.72 -4.96 -16.17
N ILE A 81 -6.19 -6.03 -15.56
CA ILE A 81 -4.74 -6.16 -15.28
C ILE A 81 -3.86 -6.08 -16.55
N GLN A 82 -4.36 -6.58 -17.68
CA GLN A 82 -3.66 -6.53 -18.96
C GLN A 82 -3.46 -5.10 -19.48
N LYS A 83 -4.30 -4.15 -19.06
CA LYS A 83 -4.17 -2.73 -19.44
C LYS A 83 -2.90 -2.07 -18.90
N LEU A 84 -2.20 -2.72 -17.97
CA LEU A 84 -0.88 -2.27 -17.50
C LEU A 84 0.19 -2.36 -18.61
N GLU A 85 0.03 -3.25 -19.60
CA GLU A 85 0.98 -3.41 -20.71
C GLU A 85 0.96 -2.19 -21.65
N ASP A 86 -0.22 -1.64 -21.89
CA ASP A 86 -0.44 -0.55 -22.86
C ASP A 86 -0.31 0.85 -22.25
N GLU A 87 -0.18 0.97 -20.92
CA GLU A 87 -0.24 2.26 -20.26
C GLU A 87 1.10 3.00 -20.25
N ASN A 88 1.05 4.31 -20.56
CA ASN A 88 2.22 5.18 -20.59
C ASN A 88 2.95 5.16 -19.23
N ALA A 89 4.24 4.84 -19.27
CA ALA A 89 5.12 4.85 -18.11
C ALA A 89 5.19 6.21 -17.39
N GLU A 90 4.91 7.33 -18.08
CA GLU A 90 4.82 8.67 -17.48
C GLU A 90 3.64 8.82 -16.51
N HIS A 91 2.60 8.00 -16.65
CA HIS A 91 1.43 8.01 -15.75
C HIS A 91 1.58 7.01 -14.60
N MET A 92 2.71 6.32 -14.50
CA MET A 92 2.96 5.37 -13.43
C MET A 92 3.10 6.11 -12.08
N PRO A 93 2.35 5.69 -11.04
CA PRO A 93 2.49 6.26 -9.71
C PRO A 93 3.92 6.10 -9.17
N ILE A 94 4.37 7.10 -8.40
CA ILE A 94 5.66 7.05 -7.73
C ILE A 94 5.72 5.80 -6.84
N GLY A 95 6.78 5.00 -7.01
CA GLY A 95 6.99 3.79 -6.21
C GLY A 95 6.20 2.57 -6.68
N PHE A 96 5.35 2.65 -7.72
CA PHE A 96 4.52 1.54 -8.21
C PHE A 96 5.33 0.25 -8.42
N GLU A 97 6.49 0.32 -9.07
CA GLU A 97 7.35 -0.83 -9.37
C GLU A 97 7.83 -1.60 -8.12
N VAL A 98 7.76 -0.97 -6.94
CA VAL A 98 8.21 -1.55 -5.67
C VAL A 98 7.01 -1.87 -4.78
N ALA A 99 6.02 -0.98 -4.73
CA ALA A 99 4.76 -1.12 -4.01
C ALA A 99 3.88 -2.26 -4.54
N PHE A 100 3.64 -2.29 -5.86
CA PHE A 100 2.69 -3.22 -6.47
C PHE A 100 3.13 -4.68 -6.30
N PRO A 101 4.37 -5.09 -6.59
CA PRO A 101 4.82 -6.46 -6.33
C PRO A 101 4.71 -6.86 -4.86
N SER A 102 5.00 -5.95 -3.93
CA SER A 102 4.87 -6.26 -2.50
C SER A 102 3.41 -6.53 -2.11
N LEU A 103 2.45 -5.78 -2.66
CA LEU A 103 1.03 -6.09 -2.47
C LEU A 103 0.64 -7.44 -3.09
N ILE A 104 1.21 -7.82 -4.23
CA ILE A 104 0.95 -9.14 -4.82
C ILE A 104 1.42 -10.26 -3.88
N GLU A 105 2.60 -10.12 -3.27
CA GLU A 105 3.08 -11.14 -2.32
C GLU A 105 2.17 -11.25 -1.09
N ILE A 106 1.68 -10.11 -0.56
CA ILE A 106 0.69 -10.12 0.53
C ILE A 106 -0.61 -10.79 0.06
N ALA A 107 -1.09 -10.45 -1.14
CA ALA A 107 -2.30 -11.03 -1.72
C ALA A 107 -2.20 -12.55 -1.87
N ARG A 108 -1.06 -13.07 -2.32
CA ARG A 108 -0.79 -14.51 -2.40
C ARG A 108 -0.86 -15.18 -1.03
N GLY A 109 -0.30 -14.55 0.01
CA GLY A 109 -0.40 -15.03 1.39
C GLY A 109 -1.84 -15.09 1.93
N LEU A 110 -2.78 -14.39 1.28
CA LEU A 110 -4.21 -14.38 1.60
C LEU A 110 -5.03 -15.25 0.63
N ASP A 111 -4.42 -16.16 -0.13
CA ASP A 111 -5.09 -16.98 -1.15
C ASP A 111 -5.83 -16.13 -2.19
N ILE A 112 -5.28 -14.96 -2.54
CA ILE A 112 -5.74 -14.16 -3.66
C ILE A 112 -4.84 -14.49 -4.84
N ASP A 113 -5.37 -15.28 -5.77
CA ASP A 113 -4.66 -15.56 -7.00
C ASP A 113 -4.98 -14.48 -8.06
N LEU A 114 -3.95 -13.71 -8.40
CA LEU A 114 -3.98 -12.82 -9.55
C LEU A 114 -3.57 -13.63 -10.79
N PRO A 115 -3.93 -13.18 -12.01
CA PRO A 115 -3.47 -13.83 -13.24
C PRO A 115 -1.93 -13.80 -13.36
N ASN A 116 -1.25 -14.77 -12.74
CA ASN A 116 0.20 -14.87 -12.59
C ASN A 116 0.94 -15.07 -13.92
N ASP A 117 0.23 -15.58 -14.94
CA ASP A 117 0.81 -15.92 -16.24
C ASP A 117 0.91 -14.72 -17.20
N SER A 118 0.59 -13.52 -16.74
CA SER A 118 0.71 -12.31 -17.55
C SER A 118 2.17 -11.85 -17.61
N ALA A 119 2.70 -11.69 -18.83
CA ALA A 119 4.08 -11.24 -19.08
C ALA A 119 4.39 -9.94 -18.32
N ILE A 120 3.39 -9.08 -18.16
CA ILE A 120 3.46 -7.86 -17.36
C ILE A 120 3.88 -8.06 -15.90
N LEU A 121 3.39 -9.11 -15.21
CA LEU A 121 3.77 -9.32 -13.82
C LEU A 121 5.25 -9.69 -13.71
N GLN A 122 5.74 -10.54 -14.61
CA GLN A 122 7.15 -10.89 -14.68
C GLN A 122 8.00 -9.64 -14.94
N GLU A 123 7.59 -8.80 -15.88
CA GLU A 123 8.27 -7.53 -16.17
C GLU A 123 8.32 -6.60 -14.94
N ILE A 124 7.21 -6.46 -14.20
CA ILE A 124 7.18 -5.63 -12.99
C ILE A 124 8.15 -6.18 -11.93
N TYR A 125 8.22 -7.50 -11.73
CA TYR A 125 9.21 -8.10 -10.82
C TYR A 125 10.65 -7.87 -11.27
N GLU A 126 10.94 -7.92 -12.58
CA GLU A 126 12.26 -7.61 -13.12
C GLU A 126 12.64 -6.14 -12.90
N ARG A 127 11.72 -5.21 -13.17
CA ARG A 127 11.88 -3.77 -12.91
C ARG A 127 12.12 -3.50 -11.42
N ARG A 128 11.36 -4.15 -10.53
CA ARG A 128 11.57 -4.10 -9.08
C ARG A 128 12.99 -4.51 -8.72
N ASN A 129 13.43 -5.67 -9.19
CA ASN A 129 14.75 -6.22 -8.89
C ASN A 129 15.87 -5.32 -9.39
N LEU A 130 15.73 -4.75 -10.60
CA LEU A 130 16.68 -3.79 -11.14
C LEU A 130 16.76 -2.53 -10.28
N LYS A 131 15.62 -1.99 -9.85
CA LYS A 131 15.54 -0.80 -9.01
C LYS A 131 16.13 -1.04 -7.62
N LEU A 132 15.79 -2.17 -6.98
CA LEU A 132 16.33 -2.55 -5.68
C LEU A 132 17.86 -2.74 -5.70
N ARG A 133 18.44 -3.24 -6.79
CA ARG A 133 19.91 -3.35 -6.95
C ARG A 133 20.61 -2.00 -7.05
N ARG A 134 19.92 -0.97 -7.55
CA ARG A 134 20.48 0.38 -7.68
C ARG A 134 20.37 1.21 -6.40
N ILE A 135 19.55 0.77 -5.45
CA ILE A 135 19.40 1.44 -4.16
C ILE A 135 20.66 1.19 -3.33
N PRO A 136 21.40 2.25 -2.96
CA PRO A 136 22.53 2.11 -2.04
C PRO A 136 21.98 1.90 -0.63
N LYS A 137 21.72 0.64 -0.26
CA LYS A 137 21.14 0.29 1.05
C LYS A 137 21.93 0.87 2.21
N ASP A 138 23.26 0.93 2.11
CA ASP A 138 24.12 1.51 3.14
C ASP A 138 23.89 3.02 3.37
N ILE A 139 23.40 3.73 2.36
CA ILE A 139 23.11 5.18 2.41
C ILE A 139 21.65 5.41 2.83
N MET A 140 20.72 4.59 2.33
CA MET A 140 19.29 4.66 2.65
C MET A 140 19.02 4.68 4.16
N HIS A 141 19.78 3.92 4.94
CA HIS A 141 19.60 3.81 6.39
C HIS A 141 20.32 4.92 7.19
N LYS A 142 21.11 5.77 6.51
CA LYS A 142 21.94 6.80 7.16
C LYS A 142 21.49 8.23 6.90
N VAL A 143 20.79 8.47 5.79
CA VAL A 143 20.32 9.80 5.41
C VAL A 143 18.88 9.73 4.91
N PRO A 144 18.04 10.76 5.18
CA PRO A 144 16.72 10.83 4.61
C PRO A 144 16.79 10.89 3.07
N THR A 145 16.12 9.97 2.40
CA THR A 145 16.00 9.95 0.94
C THR A 145 14.53 9.79 0.55
N THR A 146 14.20 10.03 -0.72
CA THR A 146 12.83 9.81 -1.25
C THR A 146 12.36 8.36 -1.11
N LEU A 147 13.28 7.43 -0.89
CA LEU A 147 12.98 6.01 -0.65
C LEU A 147 12.22 5.78 0.66
N LEU A 148 12.32 6.71 1.63
CA LEU A 148 11.52 6.66 2.86
C LEU A 148 10.02 6.82 2.60
N HIS A 149 9.60 7.29 1.42
CA HIS A 149 8.19 7.42 1.03
C HIS A 149 7.58 6.11 0.49
N SER A 150 8.37 5.03 0.37
CA SER A 150 7.90 3.77 -0.22
C SER A 150 8.48 2.55 0.49
N LEU A 151 8.65 2.62 1.82
CA LEU A 151 9.26 1.54 2.61
C LEU A 151 8.43 0.25 2.54
N GLU A 152 7.11 0.36 2.39
CA GLU A 152 6.16 -0.75 2.31
C GLU A 152 6.41 -1.70 1.14
N GLY A 153 7.13 -1.23 0.12
CA GLY A 153 7.54 -2.05 -1.02
C GLY A 153 8.92 -2.72 -0.87
N MET A 154 9.70 -2.37 0.16
CA MET A 154 11.13 -2.72 0.25
C MET A 154 11.42 -3.90 1.17
N PRO A 155 12.17 -4.92 0.71
CA PRO A 155 12.55 -6.05 1.55
C PRO A 155 13.85 -5.80 2.32
N ASN A 156 13.96 -6.46 3.48
CA ASN A 156 15.17 -6.51 4.32
C ASN A 156 15.67 -5.11 4.73
N LEU A 157 14.81 -4.36 5.42
CA LEU A 157 15.12 -3.04 5.99
C LEU A 157 15.69 -3.16 7.40
N ASP A 158 16.63 -2.28 7.75
CA ASP A 158 17.10 -2.10 9.12
C ASP A 158 16.26 -1.04 9.83
N TRP A 159 15.24 -1.52 10.54
CA TRP A 159 14.30 -0.64 11.24
C TRP A 159 14.94 0.18 12.35
N GLN A 160 15.98 -0.33 13.01
CA GLN A 160 16.65 0.40 14.07
C GLN A 160 17.27 1.67 13.52
N MET A 161 17.93 1.58 12.36
CA MET A 161 18.49 2.75 11.69
C MET A 161 17.42 3.64 11.06
N LEU A 162 16.37 3.07 10.47
CA LEU A 162 15.30 3.85 9.84
C LEU A 162 14.53 4.72 10.84
N LEU A 163 14.31 4.23 12.07
CA LEU A 163 13.58 5.00 13.09
C LEU A 163 14.26 6.34 13.42
N ASP A 164 15.58 6.46 13.24
CA ASP A 164 16.33 7.72 13.43
C ASP A 164 16.10 8.73 12.30
N LEU A 165 15.51 8.30 11.17
CA LEU A 165 15.26 9.13 9.98
C LEU A 165 13.81 9.65 9.90
N LYS A 166 12.98 9.39 10.91
CA LYS A 166 11.59 9.88 10.96
C LYS A 166 11.52 11.40 10.95
N CYS A 167 10.46 11.92 10.35
CA CYS A 167 10.08 13.32 10.48
C CYS A 167 9.69 13.63 11.94
N SER A 168 9.75 14.91 12.31
CA SER A 168 9.41 15.37 13.67
C SER A 168 7.95 15.11 14.05
N ASP A 169 7.06 14.92 13.08
CA ASP A 169 5.67 14.57 13.30
C ASP A 169 5.44 13.06 13.51
N GLY A 170 6.48 12.23 13.36
CA GLY A 170 6.43 10.77 13.50
C GLY A 170 6.26 10.00 12.19
N SER A 171 6.12 10.69 11.06
CA SER A 171 6.00 10.06 9.75
C SER A 171 7.34 9.63 9.14
N PHE A 172 7.28 8.73 8.17
CA PHE A 172 8.35 8.50 7.21
C PHE A 172 8.09 9.30 5.93
N LEU A 173 8.80 10.42 5.78
CA LEU A 173 8.69 11.36 4.67
C LEU A 173 7.23 11.75 4.34
N PHE A 174 6.41 11.97 5.36
CA PHE A 174 4.99 12.35 5.25
C PHE A 174 4.09 11.33 4.55
N SER A 175 4.56 10.10 4.28
CA SER A 175 3.78 9.04 3.65
C SER A 175 3.02 8.21 4.70
N PRO A 176 1.67 8.15 4.66
CA PRO A 176 0.92 7.29 5.56
C PRO A 176 1.13 5.80 5.32
N SER A 177 1.20 5.34 4.07
CA SER A 177 1.50 3.93 3.75
C SER A 177 2.86 3.48 4.29
N SER A 178 3.91 4.26 4.04
CA SER A 178 5.26 3.97 4.57
C SER A 178 5.28 3.97 6.10
N THR A 179 4.58 4.93 6.72
CA THR A 179 4.48 5.03 8.19
C THR A 179 3.66 3.89 8.79
N ALA A 180 2.59 3.45 8.15
CA ALA A 180 1.79 2.29 8.55
C ALA A 180 2.62 1.01 8.48
N PHE A 181 3.40 0.84 7.41
CA PHE A 181 4.33 -0.28 7.31
C PHE A 181 5.38 -0.26 8.42
N ALA A 182 6.00 0.89 8.69
CA ALA A 182 6.94 1.03 9.79
C ALA A 182 6.30 0.71 11.15
N LEU A 183 5.05 1.15 11.38
CA LEU A 183 4.33 0.84 12.62
C LEU A 183 4.13 -0.66 12.80
N MET A 184 3.73 -1.38 11.74
CA MET A 184 3.54 -2.84 11.80
C MET A 184 4.84 -3.57 12.15
N GLN A 185 5.99 -3.06 11.72
CA GLN A 185 7.29 -3.71 11.95
C GLN A 185 7.92 -3.34 13.31
N THR A 186 7.63 -2.14 13.82
CA THR A 186 8.37 -1.57 14.96
C THR A 186 7.53 -1.30 16.20
N LYS A 187 6.20 -1.19 16.04
CA LYS A 187 5.26 -0.74 17.07
C LYS A 187 5.61 0.64 17.65
N ASP A 188 6.28 1.48 16.86
CA ASP A 188 6.73 2.81 17.28
C ASP A 188 5.57 3.76 17.58
N SER A 189 5.58 4.36 18.77
CA SER A 189 4.49 5.22 19.24
C SER A 189 4.37 6.54 18.49
N ASN A 190 5.46 7.06 17.89
CA ASN A 190 5.40 8.29 17.10
C ASN A 190 4.74 8.02 15.74
N CYS A 191 5.03 6.88 15.11
CA CYS A 191 4.31 6.43 13.91
C CYS A 191 2.82 6.27 14.19
N LEU A 192 2.46 5.63 15.31
CA LEU A 192 1.05 5.54 15.74
C LEU A 192 0.43 6.92 15.92
N GLY A 193 1.12 7.82 16.63
CA GLY A 193 0.64 9.18 16.87
C GLY A 193 0.39 9.97 15.57
N TYR A 194 1.26 9.83 14.57
CA TYR A 194 1.05 10.42 13.24
C TYR A 194 -0.21 9.85 12.57
N LEU A 195 -0.32 8.51 12.51
CA LEU A 195 -1.43 7.83 11.84
C LEU A 195 -2.79 8.13 12.49
N THR A 196 -2.86 8.13 13.82
CA THR A 196 -4.09 8.49 14.54
C THR A 196 -4.56 9.89 14.16
N ARG A 197 -3.68 10.90 14.16
CA ARG A 197 -4.05 12.28 13.82
C ARG A 197 -4.55 12.41 12.39
N ILE A 198 -3.93 11.73 11.43
CA ILE A 198 -4.32 11.86 10.03
C ILE A 198 -5.63 11.10 9.75
N VAL A 199 -5.82 9.91 10.33
CA VAL A 199 -7.08 9.15 10.23
C VAL A 199 -8.25 9.93 10.83
N GLU A 200 -8.06 10.55 12.00
CA GLU A 200 -9.06 11.41 12.63
C GLU A 200 -9.41 12.61 11.74
N ARG A 201 -8.41 13.29 11.19
CA ARG A 201 -8.59 14.47 10.32
C ARG A 201 -9.40 14.17 9.07
N PHE A 202 -9.24 12.98 8.49
CA PHE A 202 -9.84 12.58 7.22
C PHE A 202 -10.95 11.53 7.36
N ASN A 203 -11.49 11.37 8.58
CA ASN A 203 -12.63 10.51 8.88
C ASN A 203 -12.46 9.07 8.35
N GLY A 204 -11.34 8.44 8.69
CA GLY A 204 -11.02 7.06 8.29
C GLY A 204 -10.12 6.96 7.06
N GLY A 205 -10.29 7.85 6.07
CA GLY A 205 -9.40 7.92 4.92
C GLY A 205 -8.06 8.56 5.27
N VAL A 206 -7.05 8.43 4.40
CA VAL A 206 -5.80 9.22 4.46
C VAL A 206 -5.33 9.60 3.05
N PRO A 207 -4.66 10.75 2.87
CA PRO A 207 -4.02 11.11 1.61
C PRO A 207 -2.72 10.31 1.39
N ASN A 208 -2.06 10.54 0.26
CA ASN A 208 -0.73 9.95 -0.04
C ASN A 208 0.46 10.79 0.46
N VAL A 209 0.21 12.03 0.91
CA VAL A 209 1.16 12.98 1.51
C VAL A 209 0.41 14.01 2.37
#